data_AF-A0A2E6KUW0-F1
#
_entry.id   AF-A0A2E6KUW0-F1
#
_cell.length_a   1.000
_cell.length_b   1.000
_cell.length_c   1.000
_cell.angle_alpha   90.00
_cell.angle_beta   90.00
_cell.angle_gamma   90.00
#
_symmetry.space_group_name_H-M   'P 1'
#
loop_
_entity.id
_entity.type
_entity.pdbx_description
1 polymer ?
#
loop_
_entity_poly.entity_id
_entity_poly.type
_entity_poly.pdbx_seq_one_letter_code
_entity_poly.pdbx_strand_id
1 'polypeptide(L)'
;MQSDENSPDDDLRTRLHAMETRLRRMRDQRSSHNESARRAADSRDSVQEQGKELRKAIEDKLNEQKEVRSRAKAHQNQRDSIQSRIREIISNKRGKKGDEGKAKTGVVALSETIARISSIENRIMTDGNLTLKAENRILRELKSLIARRDELLPAAAEFESIKIDLGDLESTIQSLKAEADAQHKAMTDAHKEADAIWEEVKPMLEERDFLRSEGDRLHSLFVESRESANSIHTEIEALLKEVNKARDEMRARREERERAIKDHNQSVRDALKTPDQDEELADSLTEQLLSQGNLTLGGSMSGDAEGSPVAKEEKPSSRKRVRKPKSFRGR
;
A
#
# COMPACT_ATOMS: atom_id res chain seq x y z
N MET A 1 75.29 -19.08 4.27
CA MET A 1 74.51 -18.19 5.17
C MET A 1 74.73 -16.76 4.72
N GLN A 2 73.75 -15.88 4.91
CA GLN A 2 73.63 -14.49 4.42
C GLN A 2 73.04 -14.41 3.00
N SER A 3 71.93 -13.73 2.74
CA SER A 3 70.86 -13.18 3.56
C SER A 3 69.74 -12.90 2.57
N ASP A 4 68.57 -13.49 2.78
CA ASP A 4 67.34 -13.13 2.06
C ASP A 4 66.96 -11.70 2.48
N GLU A 5 67.67 -10.69 1.94
CA GLU A 5 67.22 -9.30 2.01
C GLU A 5 66.07 -9.15 1.00
N ASN A 6 64.85 -9.41 1.47
CA ASN A 6 63.65 -8.94 0.78
C ASN A 6 63.86 -7.45 0.47
N SER A 7 63.89 -7.10 -0.81
CA SER A 7 64.04 -5.70 -1.21
C SER A 7 62.87 -4.91 -0.58
N PRO A 8 63.08 -3.72 -0.02
CA PRO A 8 62.03 -2.93 0.65
C PRO A 8 60.83 -2.57 -0.27
N ASP A 9 60.94 -2.82 -1.57
CA ASP A 9 59.88 -2.71 -2.56
C ASP A 9 58.95 -3.93 -2.61
N ASP A 10 59.46 -5.13 -2.29
CA ASP A 10 58.66 -6.36 -2.30
C ASP A 10 57.72 -6.44 -1.10
N ASP A 11 58.13 -5.87 0.04
CA ASP A 11 57.25 -5.68 1.19
C ASP A 11 56.09 -4.71 0.89
N LEU A 12 56.36 -3.61 0.17
CA LEU A 12 55.33 -2.65 -0.26
C LEU A 12 54.39 -3.25 -1.31
N ARG A 13 54.90 -4.06 -2.25
CA ARG A 13 54.07 -4.80 -3.21
C ARG A 13 53.17 -5.81 -2.51
N THR A 14 53.70 -6.56 -1.55
CA THR A 14 52.93 -7.54 -0.78
C THR A 14 51.84 -6.86 0.05
N ARG A 15 52.17 -5.73 0.68
CA ARG A 15 51.19 -4.90 1.40
C ARG A 15 50.11 -4.34 0.47
N LEU A 16 50.49 -3.85 -0.72
CA LEU A 16 49.53 -3.39 -1.73
C LEU A 16 48.58 -4.51 -2.17
N HIS A 17 49.11 -5.70 -2.48
CA HIS A 17 48.28 -6.85 -2.85
C HIS A 17 47.34 -7.29 -1.71
N ALA A 18 47.80 -7.24 -0.46
CA ALA A 18 46.95 -7.52 0.69
C ALA A 18 45.81 -6.48 0.82
N MET A 19 46.10 -5.20 0.66
CA MET A 19 45.10 -4.13 0.67
C MET A 19 44.12 -4.26 -0.51
N GLU A 20 44.59 -4.54 -1.73
CA GLU A 20 43.76 -4.77 -2.91
C GLU A 20 42.84 -5.98 -2.76
N THR A 21 43.33 -7.05 -2.14
CA THR A 21 42.53 -8.23 -1.84
C THR A 21 41.45 -7.92 -0.81
N ARG A 22 41.79 -7.17 0.26
CA ARG A 22 40.81 -6.68 1.24
C ARG A 22 39.77 -5.78 0.58
N LEU A 23 40.19 -4.86 -0.29
CA LEU A 23 39.30 -3.97 -1.04
C LEU A 23 38.31 -4.74 -1.91
N ARG A 24 38.77 -5.80 -2.58
CA ARG A 24 37.88 -6.67 -3.36
C ARG A 24 36.83 -7.34 -2.48
N ARG A 25 37.24 -7.92 -1.34
CA ARG A 25 36.32 -8.53 -0.37
C ARG A 25 35.28 -7.54 0.14
N MET A 26 35.68 -6.32 0.51
CA MET A 26 34.74 -5.31 0.99
C MET A 26 33.77 -4.84 -0.12
N ARG A 27 34.22 -4.75 -1.37
CA ARG A 27 33.33 -4.48 -2.51
C ARG A 27 32.29 -5.57 -2.70
N ASP A 28 32.70 -6.84 -2.60
CA ASP A 28 31.79 -7.98 -2.70
C ASP A 28 30.77 -7.97 -1.55
N GLN A 29 31.20 -7.67 -0.32
CA GLN A 29 30.30 -7.49 0.84
C GLN A 29 29.31 -6.34 0.62
N ARG A 30 29.78 -5.17 0.18
CA ARG A 30 28.91 -4.03 -0.15
C ARG A 30 27.90 -4.38 -1.25
N SER A 31 28.34 -5.13 -2.26
CA SER A 31 27.45 -5.61 -3.33
C SER A 31 26.36 -6.53 -2.77
N SER A 32 26.72 -7.45 -1.87
CA SER A 32 25.78 -8.34 -1.19
C SER A 32 24.73 -7.57 -0.37
N HIS A 33 25.15 -6.59 0.44
CA HIS A 33 24.19 -5.75 1.19
C HIS A 33 23.31 -4.91 0.28
N ASN A 34 23.84 -4.38 -0.82
CA ASN A 34 23.04 -3.66 -1.81
C ASN A 34 22.03 -4.57 -2.51
N GLU A 35 22.39 -5.82 -2.79
CA GLU A 35 21.48 -6.80 -3.37
C GLU A 35 20.39 -7.20 -2.37
N SER A 36 20.74 -7.40 -1.09
CA SER A 36 19.78 -7.60 0.01
C SER A 36 18.80 -6.44 0.11
N ALA A 37 19.30 -5.20 0.06
CA ALA A 37 18.44 -4.01 0.07
C ALA A 37 17.50 -3.98 -1.14
N ARG A 38 17.99 -4.28 -2.35
CA ARG A 38 17.12 -4.34 -3.54
C ARG A 38 16.02 -5.38 -3.39
N ARG A 39 16.34 -6.59 -2.95
CA ARG A 39 15.34 -7.65 -2.70
C ARG A 39 14.31 -7.22 -1.66
N ALA A 40 14.74 -6.60 -0.56
CA ALA A 40 13.83 -6.08 0.46
C ALA A 40 12.90 -4.98 -0.08
N ALA A 41 13.42 -4.10 -0.95
CA ALA A 41 12.62 -3.08 -1.61
C ALA A 41 11.61 -3.68 -2.59
N ASP A 42 12.03 -4.62 -3.45
CA ASP A 42 11.14 -5.29 -4.41
C ASP A 42 10.01 -6.05 -3.68
N SER A 43 10.34 -6.78 -2.62
CA SER A 43 9.35 -7.46 -1.76
C SER A 43 8.42 -6.46 -1.08
N ARG A 44 8.94 -5.33 -0.57
CA ARG A 44 8.12 -4.28 0.05
C ARG A 44 7.14 -3.70 -0.96
N ASP A 45 7.60 -3.39 -2.15
CA ASP A 45 6.78 -2.77 -3.18
C ASP A 45 5.68 -3.74 -3.65
N SER A 46 5.97 -5.05 -3.73
CA SER A 46 4.97 -6.09 -3.95
C SER A 46 3.90 -6.13 -2.84
N VAL A 47 4.31 -6.14 -1.57
CA VAL A 47 3.38 -6.15 -0.42
C VAL A 47 2.53 -4.86 -0.37
N GLN A 48 3.11 -3.73 -0.73
CA GLN A 48 2.40 -2.45 -0.79
C GLN A 48 1.33 -2.42 -1.89
N GLU A 49 1.60 -3.01 -3.06
CA GLU A 49 0.58 -3.11 -4.12
C GLU A 49 -0.54 -4.07 -3.71
N GLN A 50 -0.22 -5.24 -3.13
CA GLN A 50 -1.22 -6.15 -2.56
C GLN A 50 -2.08 -5.46 -1.49
N GLY A 51 -1.45 -4.71 -0.58
CA GLY A 51 -2.16 -3.95 0.44
C GLY A 51 -3.05 -2.85 -0.14
N LYS A 52 -2.69 -2.26 -1.28
CA LYS A 52 -3.50 -1.26 -1.98
C LYS A 52 -4.70 -1.89 -2.68
N GLU A 53 -4.53 -3.04 -3.31
CA GLU A 53 -5.63 -3.83 -3.88
C GLU A 53 -6.62 -4.26 -2.81
N LEU A 54 -6.14 -4.80 -1.69
CA LEU A 54 -7.00 -5.15 -0.55
C LEU A 54 -7.73 -3.93 0.02
N ARG A 55 -7.07 -2.78 0.15
CA ARG A 55 -7.74 -1.55 0.61
C ARG A 55 -8.88 -1.13 -0.30
N LYS A 56 -8.71 -1.23 -1.62
CA LYS A 56 -9.77 -0.94 -2.59
C LYS A 56 -10.93 -1.93 -2.45
N ALA A 57 -10.62 -3.23 -2.38
CA ALA A 57 -11.66 -4.26 -2.22
C ALA A 57 -12.44 -4.09 -0.90
N ILE A 58 -11.75 -3.73 0.20
CA ILE A 58 -12.39 -3.39 1.48
C ILE A 58 -13.27 -2.15 1.33
N GLU A 59 -12.79 -1.10 0.67
CA GLU A 59 -13.56 0.12 0.43
C GLU A 59 -14.83 -0.16 -0.38
N ASP A 60 -14.74 -0.97 -1.44
CA ASP A 60 -15.88 -1.38 -2.25
C ASP A 60 -16.92 -2.15 -1.41
N LYS A 61 -16.49 -3.13 -0.63
CA LYS A 61 -17.37 -3.88 0.29
C LYS A 61 -17.99 -3.01 1.37
N LEU A 62 -17.25 -2.05 1.92
CA LEU A 62 -17.79 -1.10 2.90
C LEU A 62 -18.80 -0.14 2.26
N ASN A 63 -18.60 0.23 0.99
CA ASN A 63 -19.57 1.02 0.23
C ASN A 63 -20.86 0.21 -0.02
N GLU A 64 -20.74 -1.07 -0.42
CA GLU A 64 -21.89 -1.99 -0.53
C GLU A 64 -22.64 -2.09 0.81
N GLN A 65 -21.92 -2.28 1.92
CA GLN A 65 -22.52 -2.32 3.26
C GLN A 65 -23.27 -1.02 3.58
N LYS A 66 -22.69 0.14 3.25
CA LYS A 66 -23.30 1.45 3.48
C LYS A 66 -24.57 1.61 2.66
N GLU A 67 -24.58 1.16 1.41
CA GLU A 67 -25.79 1.15 0.58
C GLU A 67 -26.87 0.27 1.18
N VAL A 68 -26.55 -0.96 1.59
CA VAL A 68 -27.51 -1.86 2.25
C VAL A 68 -28.08 -1.23 3.53
N ARG A 69 -27.24 -0.60 4.36
CA ARG A 69 -27.70 0.14 5.55
C ARG A 69 -28.58 1.33 5.20
N SER A 70 -28.32 2.01 4.08
CA SER A 70 -29.18 3.10 3.60
C SER A 70 -30.56 2.59 3.17
N ARG A 71 -30.62 1.42 2.49
CA ARG A 71 -31.88 0.74 2.14
C ARG A 71 -32.64 0.33 3.39
N ALA A 72 -31.97 -0.25 4.39
CA ALA A 72 -32.58 -0.59 5.67
C ALA A 72 -33.19 0.65 6.36
N LYS A 73 -32.49 1.78 6.37
CA LYS A 73 -33.00 3.05 6.90
C LYS A 73 -34.22 3.56 6.12
N ALA A 74 -34.25 3.38 4.80
CA ALA A 74 -35.42 3.73 3.99
C ALA A 74 -36.65 2.89 4.38
N HIS A 75 -36.49 1.57 4.52
CA HIS A 75 -37.55 0.68 5.01
C HIS A 75 -38.01 1.02 6.43
N GLN A 76 -37.08 1.41 7.31
CA GLN A 76 -37.40 1.90 8.65
C GLN A 76 -38.30 3.14 8.60
N ASN A 77 -37.92 4.16 7.81
CA ASN A 77 -38.71 5.38 7.66
C ASN A 77 -40.11 5.09 7.07
N GLN A 78 -40.20 4.19 6.08
CA GLN A 78 -41.47 3.77 5.50
C GLN A 78 -42.35 3.08 6.55
N ARG A 79 -41.80 2.12 7.30
CA ARG A 79 -42.51 1.47 8.41
C ARG A 79 -43.02 2.48 9.42
N ASP A 80 -42.19 3.43 9.85
CA ASP A 80 -42.54 4.41 10.87
C ASP A 80 -43.65 5.37 10.37
N SER A 81 -43.63 5.73 9.08
CA SER A 81 -44.70 6.51 8.45
C SER A 81 -46.04 5.75 8.42
N ILE A 82 -46.01 4.46 8.07
CA ILE A 82 -47.20 3.60 8.07
C ILE A 82 -47.72 3.42 9.50
N GLN A 83 -46.85 3.22 10.47
CA GLN A 83 -47.24 3.13 11.88
C GLN A 83 -47.82 4.43 12.44
N SER A 84 -47.35 5.60 11.97
CA SER A 84 -48.00 6.88 12.30
C SER A 84 -49.43 6.93 11.74
N ARG A 85 -49.60 6.58 10.46
CA ARG A 85 -50.92 6.53 9.81
C ARG A 85 -51.87 5.54 10.50
N ILE A 86 -51.38 4.36 10.89
CA ILE A 86 -52.17 3.37 11.65
C ILE A 86 -52.63 3.98 12.99
N ARG A 87 -51.76 4.69 13.70
CA ARG A 87 -52.13 5.35 14.97
C ARG A 87 -53.22 6.41 14.78
N GLU A 88 -53.13 7.21 13.73
CA GLU A 88 -54.15 8.19 13.37
C GLU A 88 -55.50 7.53 13.05
N ILE A 89 -55.50 6.47 12.24
CA ILE A 89 -56.72 5.73 11.88
C ILE A 89 -57.33 5.07 13.13
N ILE A 90 -56.52 4.50 14.03
CA ILE A 90 -57.00 3.93 15.29
C ILE A 90 -57.64 5.01 16.18
N SER A 91 -57.07 6.20 16.24
CA SER A 91 -57.65 7.34 16.96
C SER A 91 -59.03 7.71 16.40
N ASN A 92 -59.13 7.84 15.07
CA ASN A 92 -60.38 8.14 14.38
C ASN A 92 -61.42 7.04 14.59
N LYS A 93 -61.00 5.77 14.52
CA LYS A 93 -61.86 4.60 14.78
C LYS A 93 -62.41 4.62 16.21
N ARG A 94 -61.59 4.99 17.20
CA ARG A 94 -62.02 5.12 18.60
C ARG A 94 -63.08 6.22 18.77
N GLY A 95 -62.94 7.33 18.06
CA GLY A 95 -63.95 8.39 17.98
C GLY A 95 -65.28 7.87 17.41
N LYS A 96 -65.25 7.29 16.21
CA LYS A 96 -66.45 6.74 15.53
C LYS A 96 -67.14 5.64 16.34
N LYS A 97 -66.39 4.79 17.07
CA LYS A 97 -66.95 3.77 17.96
C LYS A 97 -67.72 4.39 19.15
N GLY A 98 -67.30 5.57 19.61
CA GLY A 98 -68.05 6.33 20.61
C GLY A 98 -69.41 6.79 20.09
N ASP A 99 -69.47 7.22 18.83
CA ASP A 99 -70.72 7.64 18.18
C ASP A 99 -71.61 6.46 17.79
N GLU A 100 -71.02 5.34 17.35
CA GLU A 100 -71.72 4.06 17.18
C GLU A 100 -72.46 3.65 18.47
N GLY A 101 -71.81 3.80 19.63
CA GLY A 101 -72.41 3.50 20.93
C GLY A 101 -73.66 4.33 21.23
N LYS A 102 -73.63 5.63 20.91
CA LYS A 102 -74.79 6.53 21.07
C LYS A 102 -75.91 6.19 20.09
N ALA A 103 -75.57 5.98 18.82
CA ALA A 103 -76.53 5.62 17.78
C ALA A 103 -77.19 4.27 18.10
N LYS A 104 -76.43 3.28 18.61
CA LYS A 104 -76.94 1.99 19.09
C LYS A 104 -77.98 2.14 20.19
N THR A 105 -77.78 3.04 21.14
CA THR A 105 -78.79 3.35 22.17
C THR A 105 -80.09 3.87 21.52
N GLY A 106 -79.97 4.70 20.49
CA GLY A 106 -81.12 5.13 19.67
C GLY A 106 -81.83 3.98 18.97
N VAL A 107 -81.08 3.03 18.39
CA VAL A 107 -81.64 1.82 17.75
C VAL A 107 -82.33 0.90 18.76
N VAL A 108 -81.76 0.71 19.95
CA VAL A 108 -82.40 -0.07 21.02
C VAL A 108 -83.71 0.60 21.44
N ALA A 109 -83.71 1.92 21.66
CA ALA A 109 -84.93 2.67 21.96
C ALA A 109 -85.98 2.56 20.84
N LEU A 110 -85.56 2.56 19.55
CA LEU A 110 -86.44 2.34 18.41
C LEU A 110 -87.06 0.93 18.44
N SER A 111 -86.27 -0.10 18.75
CA SER A 111 -86.78 -1.47 18.85
C SER A 111 -87.79 -1.64 19.99
N GLU A 112 -87.55 -0.97 21.13
CA GLU A 112 -88.48 -0.94 22.26
C GLU A 112 -89.78 -0.22 21.93
N THR A 113 -89.73 0.93 21.23
CA THR A 113 -90.94 1.64 20.81
C THR A 113 -91.74 0.85 19.80
N ILE A 114 -91.11 0.19 18.83
CA ILE A 114 -91.78 -0.69 17.85
C ILE A 114 -92.46 -1.88 18.55
N ALA A 115 -91.78 -2.52 19.51
CA ALA A 115 -92.37 -3.61 20.29
C ALA A 115 -93.58 -3.13 21.11
N ARG A 116 -93.52 -1.92 21.67
CA ARG A 116 -94.61 -1.33 22.44
C ARG A 116 -95.80 -0.91 21.56
N ILE A 117 -95.55 -0.39 20.36
CA ILE A 117 -96.56 -0.14 19.32
C ILE A 117 -97.27 -1.45 18.99
N SER A 118 -96.52 -2.50 18.66
CA SER A 118 -97.07 -3.81 18.30
C SER A 118 -97.91 -4.42 19.43
N SER A 119 -97.48 -4.26 20.68
CA SER A 119 -98.25 -4.71 21.86
C SER A 119 -99.56 -3.95 22.03
N ILE A 120 -99.55 -2.64 21.81
CA ILE A 120 -100.74 -1.79 21.88
C ILE A 120 -101.71 -2.10 20.73
N GLU A 121 -101.20 -2.27 19.52
CA GLU A 121 -102.00 -2.65 18.34
C GLU A 121 -102.68 -4.00 18.55
N ASN A 122 -101.93 -5.02 19.00
CA ASN A 122 -102.48 -6.32 19.35
C ASN A 122 -103.56 -6.21 20.43
N ARG A 123 -103.35 -5.36 21.44
CA ARG A 123 -104.34 -5.14 22.50
C ARG A 123 -105.64 -4.51 21.97
N ILE A 124 -105.54 -3.50 21.11
CA ILE A 124 -106.72 -2.87 20.46
C ILE A 124 -107.48 -3.90 19.62
N MET A 125 -106.77 -4.81 18.91
CA MET A 125 -107.41 -5.80 18.06
C MET A 125 -108.01 -6.99 18.81
N THR A 126 -107.50 -7.34 19.98
CA THR A 126 -107.88 -8.57 20.70
C THR A 126 -108.87 -8.31 21.85
N ASP A 127 -108.81 -7.13 22.49
CA ASP A 127 -109.67 -6.80 23.63
C ASP A 127 -111.06 -6.31 23.16
N GLY A 128 -112.03 -7.23 23.03
CA GLY A 128 -113.42 -6.90 22.65
C GLY A 128 -114.28 -6.17 23.70
N ASN A 129 -113.70 -5.78 24.85
CA ASN A 129 -114.42 -5.16 25.98
C ASN A 129 -113.85 -3.77 26.38
N LEU A 130 -113.22 -3.07 25.43
CA LEU A 130 -112.70 -1.73 25.64
C LEU A 130 -113.84 -0.69 25.62
N THR A 131 -113.82 0.24 26.59
CA THR A 131 -114.72 1.40 26.56
C THR A 131 -114.18 2.47 25.61
N LEU A 132 -115.06 3.26 24.98
CA LEU A 132 -114.71 4.33 24.03
C LEU A 132 -113.68 5.34 24.60
N LYS A 133 -113.69 5.55 25.92
CA LYS A 133 -112.71 6.42 26.63
C LYS A 133 -111.34 5.77 26.77
N ALA A 134 -111.28 4.46 27.05
CA ALA A 134 -110.03 3.71 27.18
C ALA A 134 -109.36 3.53 25.82
N GLU A 135 -110.13 3.22 24.79
CA GLU A 135 -109.67 3.12 23.40
C GLU A 135 -109.06 4.44 22.91
N ASN A 136 -109.74 5.58 23.09
CA ASN A 136 -109.22 6.90 22.75
C ASN A 136 -107.96 7.32 23.55
N ARG A 137 -107.72 6.73 24.73
CA ARG A 137 -106.48 6.95 25.49
C ARG A 137 -105.33 6.15 24.87
N ILE A 138 -105.56 4.87 24.61
CA ILE A 138 -104.57 3.98 23.99
C ILE A 138 -104.20 4.48 22.59
N LEU A 139 -105.16 4.98 21.80
CA LEU A 139 -104.90 5.58 20.48
C LEU A 139 -104.05 6.85 20.55
N ARG A 140 -104.19 7.67 21.62
CA ARG A 140 -103.32 8.83 21.85
C ARG A 140 -101.89 8.39 22.20
N GLU A 141 -101.76 7.38 23.06
CA GLU A 141 -100.47 6.78 23.41
C GLU A 141 -99.81 6.17 22.15
N LEU A 142 -100.57 5.46 21.31
CA LEU A 142 -100.10 4.91 20.03
C LEU A 142 -99.59 6.00 19.08
N LYS A 143 -100.34 7.10 18.88
CA LYS A 143 -99.88 8.24 18.06
C LYS A 143 -98.58 8.84 18.58
N SER A 144 -98.43 8.96 19.90
CA SER A 144 -97.20 9.49 20.50
C SER A 144 -96.00 8.54 20.29
N LEU A 145 -96.22 7.23 20.34
CA LEU A 145 -95.20 6.24 20.06
C LEU A 145 -94.82 6.17 18.58
N ILE A 146 -95.79 6.34 17.67
CA ILE A 146 -95.53 6.43 16.22
C ILE A 146 -94.66 7.65 15.90
N ALA A 147 -94.99 8.83 16.45
CA ALA A 147 -94.15 10.02 16.30
C ALA A 147 -92.73 9.78 16.84
N ARG A 148 -92.62 9.13 18.01
CA ARG A 148 -91.33 8.78 18.61
C ARG A 148 -90.53 7.76 17.78
N ARG A 149 -91.21 6.83 17.11
CA ARG A 149 -90.61 5.87 16.17
C ARG A 149 -90.06 6.58 14.94
N ASP A 150 -90.80 7.52 14.38
CA ASP A 150 -90.36 8.30 13.21
C ASP A 150 -89.18 9.22 13.55
N GLU A 151 -89.12 9.77 14.76
CA GLU A 151 -87.95 10.52 15.27
C GLU A 151 -86.69 9.65 15.42
N LEU A 152 -86.84 8.37 15.77
CA LEU A 152 -85.72 7.46 16.03
C LEU A 152 -85.24 6.68 14.79
N LEU A 153 -86.02 6.66 13.71
CA LEU A 153 -85.66 6.01 12.44
C LEU A 153 -84.35 6.51 11.81
N PRO A 154 -84.06 7.82 11.76
CA PRO A 154 -82.80 8.35 11.23
C PRO A 154 -81.57 7.84 11.99
N ALA A 155 -81.69 7.69 13.31
CA ALA A 155 -80.60 7.20 14.16
C ALA A 155 -80.21 5.74 13.83
N ALA A 156 -81.15 4.93 13.31
CA ALA A 156 -80.87 3.58 12.85
C ALA A 156 -80.11 3.56 11.52
N ALA A 157 -80.45 4.43 10.58
CA ALA A 157 -79.69 4.61 9.35
C ALA A 157 -78.27 5.12 9.62
N GLU A 158 -78.13 6.09 10.54
CA GLU A 158 -76.83 6.57 11.00
C GLU A 158 -76.00 5.44 11.64
N PHE A 159 -76.61 4.61 12.50
CA PHE A 159 -75.92 3.47 13.11
C PHE A 159 -75.38 2.47 12.06
N GLU A 160 -76.18 2.12 11.05
CA GLU A 160 -75.73 1.25 9.97
C GLU A 160 -74.58 1.86 9.18
N SER A 161 -74.66 3.15 8.86
CA SER A 161 -73.58 3.86 8.16
C SER A 161 -72.26 3.88 8.94
N ILE A 162 -72.32 4.17 10.25
CA ILE A 162 -71.15 4.18 11.14
C ILE A 162 -70.54 2.77 11.24
N LYS A 163 -71.38 1.73 11.24
CA LYS A 163 -70.92 0.34 11.30
C LYS A 163 -70.17 -0.08 10.03
N ILE A 164 -70.67 0.31 8.85
CA ILE A 164 -70.00 0.07 7.56
C ILE A 164 -68.63 0.78 7.57
N ASP A 165 -68.61 2.06 7.93
CA ASP A 165 -67.38 2.86 8.06
C ASP A 165 -66.36 2.23 9.00
N LEU A 166 -66.79 1.73 10.17
CA LEU A 166 -65.91 1.08 11.13
C LEU A 166 -65.34 -0.24 10.59
N GLY A 167 -66.10 -0.96 9.76
CA GLY A 167 -65.63 -2.14 9.03
C GLY A 167 -64.56 -1.80 8.01
N ASP A 168 -64.79 -0.77 7.19
CA ASP A 168 -63.82 -0.30 6.20
C ASP A 168 -62.54 0.20 6.88
N LEU A 169 -62.65 0.97 7.96
CA LEU A 169 -61.49 1.40 8.76
C LEU A 169 -60.71 0.20 9.32
N GLU A 170 -61.37 -0.86 9.78
CA GLU A 170 -60.66 -2.07 10.23
C GLU A 170 -59.92 -2.76 9.09
N SER A 171 -60.54 -2.89 7.92
CA SER A 171 -59.88 -3.49 6.75
C SER A 171 -58.63 -2.71 6.33
N THR A 172 -58.69 -1.38 6.33
CA THR A 172 -57.54 -0.52 6.02
C THR A 172 -56.43 -0.60 7.07
N ILE A 173 -56.77 -0.76 8.35
CA ILE A 173 -55.78 -0.99 9.40
C ILE A 173 -55.06 -2.32 9.16
N GLN A 174 -55.80 -3.38 8.81
CA GLN A 174 -55.21 -4.70 8.57
C GLN A 174 -54.27 -4.67 7.36
N SER A 175 -54.65 -4.01 6.26
CA SER A 175 -53.78 -3.87 5.08
C SER A 175 -52.51 -3.08 5.39
N LEU A 176 -52.62 -1.95 6.11
CA LEU A 176 -51.46 -1.13 6.49
C LEU A 176 -50.54 -1.88 7.48
N LYS A 177 -51.09 -2.70 8.38
CA LYS A 177 -50.28 -3.54 9.26
C LYS A 177 -49.47 -4.57 8.48
N ALA A 178 -50.10 -5.25 7.53
CA ALA A 178 -49.40 -6.20 6.65
C ALA A 178 -48.29 -5.52 5.85
N GLU A 179 -48.52 -4.30 5.36
CA GLU A 179 -47.49 -3.49 4.68
C GLU A 179 -46.35 -3.11 5.63
N ALA A 180 -46.65 -2.65 6.85
CA ALA A 180 -45.63 -2.33 7.85
C ALA A 180 -44.79 -3.54 8.25
N ASP A 181 -45.40 -4.71 8.40
CA ASP A 181 -44.71 -5.96 8.71
C ASP A 181 -43.80 -6.40 7.56
N ALA A 182 -44.25 -6.21 6.31
CA ALA A 182 -43.42 -6.43 5.12
C ALA A 182 -42.20 -5.49 5.09
N GLN A 183 -42.40 -4.19 5.38
CA GLN A 183 -41.30 -3.22 5.47
C GLN A 183 -40.35 -3.53 6.63
N HIS A 184 -40.88 -3.98 7.78
CA HIS A 184 -40.05 -4.40 8.89
C HIS A 184 -39.20 -5.62 8.55
N LYS A 185 -39.78 -6.62 7.87
CA LYS A 185 -39.05 -7.80 7.40
C LYS A 185 -37.94 -7.41 6.44
N ALA A 186 -38.23 -6.60 5.42
CA ALA A 186 -37.25 -6.09 4.47
C ALA A 186 -36.10 -5.33 5.17
N MET A 187 -36.43 -4.49 6.17
CA MET A 187 -35.44 -3.81 7.01
C MET A 187 -34.55 -4.80 7.76
N THR A 188 -35.13 -5.83 8.40
CA THR A 188 -34.36 -6.82 9.16
C THR A 188 -33.47 -7.66 8.26
N ASP A 189 -33.94 -8.01 7.07
CA ASP A 189 -33.17 -8.82 6.11
C ASP A 189 -32.00 -7.99 5.53
N ALA A 190 -32.21 -6.71 5.24
CA ALA A 190 -31.13 -5.80 4.87
C ALA A 190 -30.09 -5.62 6.00
N HIS A 191 -30.51 -5.58 7.27
CA HIS A 191 -29.54 -5.56 8.39
C HIS A 191 -28.69 -6.84 8.44
N LYS A 192 -29.30 -8.02 8.26
CA LYS A 192 -28.55 -9.29 8.21
C LYS A 192 -27.58 -9.34 7.04
N GLU A 193 -27.98 -8.82 5.87
CA GLU A 193 -27.09 -8.71 4.71
C GLU A 193 -25.89 -7.79 5.01
N ALA A 194 -26.13 -6.63 5.64
CA ALA A 194 -25.05 -5.74 6.05
C ALA A 194 -24.11 -6.36 7.10
N ASP A 195 -24.64 -7.17 8.01
CA ASP A 195 -23.83 -7.90 9.01
C ASP A 195 -23.03 -9.04 8.36
N ALA A 196 -23.60 -9.73 7.37
CA ALA A 196 -22.87 -10.74 6.59
C ALA A 196 -21.67 -10.12 5.84
N ILE A 197 -21.87 -8.95 5.20
CA ILE A 197 -20.78 -8.20 4.56
C ILE A 197 -19.71 -7.81 5.59
N TRP A 198 -20.11 -7.45 6.82
CA TRP A 198 -19.13 -7.14 7.88
C TRP A 198 -18.27 -8.34 8.25
N GLU A 199 -18.87 -9.52 8.39
CA GLU A 199 -18.14 -10.74 8.69
C GLU A 199 -17.18 -11.13 7.54
N GLU A 200 -17.49 -10.79 6.29
CA GLU A 200 -16.55 -10.92 5.15
C GLU A 200 -15.41 -9.88 5.21
N VAL A 201 -15.71 -8.62 5.56
CA VAL A 201 -14.73 -7.53 5.58
C VAL A 201 -13.74 -7.67 6.74
N LYS A 202 -14.17 -8.23 7.88
CA LYS A 202 -13.34 -8.40 9.07
C LYS A 202 -12.00 -9.12 8.80
N PRO A 203 -11.96 -10.33 8.22
CA PRO A 203 -10.69 -11.00 7.90
C PRO A 203 -9.85 -10.22 6.88
N MET A 204 -10.48 -9.49 5.94
CA MET A 204 -9.75 -8.63 4.99
C MET A 204 -9.04 -7.48 5.71
N LEU A 205 -9.65 -6.91 6.75
CA LEU A 205 -9.02 -5.89 7.60
C LEU A 205 -7.84 -6.45 8.40
N GLU A 206 -7.96 -7.68 8.90
CA GLU A 206 -6.86 -8.40 9.57
C GLU A 206 -5.70 -8.65 8.59
N GLU A 207 -5.99 -9.09 7.36
CA GLU A 207 -5.00 -9.27 6.30
C GLU A 207 -4.32 -7.95 5.90
N ARG A 208 -5.08 -6.86 5.79
CA ARG A 208 -4.54 -5.51 5.57
C ARG A 208 -3.53 -5.13 6.66
N ASP A 209 -3.88 -5.38 7.92
CA ASP A 209 -3.02 -5.04 9.05
C ASP A 209 -1.76 -5.91 9.09
N PHE A 210 -1.89 -7.18 8.71
CA PHE A 210 -0.76 -8.07 8.47
C PHE A 210 0.18 -7.54 7.37
N LEU A 211 -0.34 -7.22 6.18
CA LEU A 211 0.47 -6.70 5.07
C LEU A 211 1.13 -5.36 5.43
N ARG A 212 0.46 -4.53 6.23
CA ARG A 212 1.06 -3.31 6.76
C ARG A 212 2.27 -3.62 7.64
N SER A 213 2.12 -4.55 8.59
CA SER A 213 3.23 -4.96 9.45
C SER A 213 4.40 -5.59 8.68
N GLU A 214 4.10 -6.37 7.64
CA GLU A 214 5.12 -6.99 6.79
C GLU A 214 5.82 -5.93 5.91
N GLY A 215 5.07 -4.95 5.40
CA GLY A 215 5.63 -3.79 4.72
C GLY A 215 6.58 -2.98 5.60
N ASP A 216 6.22 -2.74 6.86
CA ASP A 216 7.07 -2.04 7.85
C ASP A 216 8.33 -2.86 8.17
N ARG A 217 8.19 -4.19 8.35
CA ARG A 217 9.32 -5.11 8.53
C ARG A 217 10.29 -5.06 7.35
N LEU A 218 9.79 -5.16 6.12
CA LEU A 218 10.61 -5.12 4.90
C LEU A 218 11.28 -3.76 4.71
N HIS A 219 10.60 -2.68 5.10
CA HIS A 219 11.22 -1.36 5.10
C HIS A 219 12.39 -1.26 6.08
N SER A 220 12.23 -1.77 7.31
CA SER A 220 13.32 -1.83 8.30
C SER A 220 14.51 -2.63 7.77
N LEU A 221 14.28 -3.80 7.18
CA LEU A 221 15.32 -4.63 6.57
C LEU A 221 16.04 -3.91 5.42
N PHE A 222 15.31 -3.14 4.62
CA PHE A 222 15.87 -2.30 3.56
C PHE A 222 16.81 -1.24 4.15
N VAL A 223 16.36 -0.52 5.18
CA VAL A 223 17.14 0.54 5.84
C VAL A 223 18.42 -0.04 6.45
N GLU A 224 18.33 -1.13 7.22
CA GLU A 224 19.47 -1.81 7.83
C GLU A 224 20.50 -2.30 6.79
N SER A 225 20.02 -2.91 5.70
CA SER A 225 20.88 -3.36 4.59
C SER A 225 21.57 -2.17 3.92
N ARG A 226 20.90 -1.02 3.81
CA ARG A 226 21.45 0.19 3.22
C ARG A 226 22.49 0.85 4.11
N GLU A 227 22.23 0.92 5.41
CA GLU A 227 23.17 1.41 6.42
C GLU A 227 24.44 0.55 6.46
N SER A 228 24.29 -0.77 6.45
CA SER A 228 25.41 -1.71 6.38
C SER A 228 26.24 -1.51 5.10
N ALA A 229 25.59 -1.36 3.94
CA ALA A 229 26.27 -1.06 2.68
C ALA A 229 27.00 0.29 2.70
N ASN A 230 26.45 1.30 3.39
CA ASN A 230 27.05 2.61 3.56
C ASN A 230 28.27 2.54 4.49
N SER A 231 28.21 1.79 5.59
CA SER A 231 29.35 1.56 6.49
C SER A 231 30.53 0.92 5.74
N ILE A 232 30.27 -0.11 4.95
CA ILE A 232 31.34 -0.74 4.15
C ILE A 232 31.84 0.22 3.06
N HIS A 233 31.00 1.09 2.52
CA HIS A 233 31.43 2.10 1.56
C HIS A 233 32.42 3.09 2.17
N THR A 234 32.16 3.59 3.38
CA THR A 234 33.07 4.53 4.06
C THR A 234 34.40 3.85 4.38
N GLU A 235 34.39 2.59 4.81
CA GLU A 235 35.60 1.80 5.00
C GLU A 235 36.38 1.58 3.68
N ILE A 236 35.67 1.30 2.57
CA ILE A 236 36.26 1.18 1.23
C ILE A 236 36.94 2.48 0.83
N GLU A 237 36.31 3.63 1.08
CA GLU A 237 36.88 4.94 0.77
C GLU A 237 38.15 5.23 1.57
N ALA A 238 38.16 4.89 2.86
CA ALA A 238 39.34 5.01 3.71
C ALA A 238 40.49 4.15 3.18
N LEU A 239 40.23 2.87 2.88
CA LEU A 239 41.25 1.95 2.37
C LEU A 239 41.73 2.33 0.96
N LEU A 240 40.87 2.90 0.12
CA LEU A 240 41.27 3.46 -1.18
C LEU A 240 42.27 4.61 -1.03
N LYS A 241 42.07 5.49 -0.04
CA LYS A 241 43.04 6.57 0.26
C LYS A 241 44.40 5.99 0.68
N GLU A 242 44.41 4.94 1.50
CA GLU A 242 45.65 4.25 1.91
C GLU A 242 46.35 3.56 0.72
N VAL A 243 45.59 2.87 -0.14
CA VAL A 243 46.12 2.24 -1.36
C VAL A 243 46.71 3.28 -2.30
N ASN A 244 46.06 4.44 -2.47
CA ASN A 244 46.59 5.52 -3.30
C ASN A 244 47.91 6.06 -2.73
N LYS A 245 47.98 6.33 -1.42
CA LYS A 245 49.24 6.74 -0.75
C LYS A 245 50.37 5.73 -0.99
N ALA A 246 50.12 4.44 -0.77
CA ALA A 246 51.13 3.40 -0.98
C ALA A 246 51.55 3.27 -2.46
N ARG A 247 50.63 3.52 -3.41
CA ARG A 247 50.96 3.57 -4.84
C ARG A 247 51.81 4.78 -5.21
N ASP A 248 51.53 5.94 -4.61
CA ASP A 248 52.31 7.16 -4.81
C ASP A 248 53.71 7.02 -4.22
N GLU A 249 53.85 6.41 -3.04
CA GLU A 249 55.14 6.05 -2.44
C GLU A 249 55.95 5.08 -3.33
N MET A 250 55.30 4.05 -3.88
CA MET A 250 55.94 3.13 -4.82
C MET A 250 56.37 3.83 -6.12
N ARG A 251 55.61 4.82 -6.59
CA ARG A 251 55.97 5.61 -7.76
C ARG A 251 57.17 6.51 -7.45
N ALA A 252 57.16 7.21 -6.32
CA ALA A 252 58.26 8.05 -5.88
C ALA A 252 59.57 7.26 -5.75
N ARG A 253 59.55 6.07 -5.12
CA ARG A 253 60.74 5.20 -5.04
C ARG A 253 61.26 4.75 -6.40
N ARG A 254 60.37 4.47 -7.36
CA ARG A 254 60.79 4.14 -8.73
C ARG A 254 61.42 5.34 -9.42
N GLU A 255 60.83 6.53 -9.28
CA GLU A 255 61.37 7.76 -9.85
C GLU A 255 62.74 8.11 -9.25
N GLU A 256 62.93 7.94 -7.94
CA GLU A 256 64.21 8.12 -7.25
C GLU A 256 65.27 7.12 -7.76
N ARG A 257 64.91 5.84 -7.92
CA ARG A 257 65.81 4.84 -8.51
C ARG A 257 66.15 5.16 -9.96
N GLU A 258 65.16 5.57 -10.75
CA GLU A 258 65.39 5.98 -12.14
C GLU A 258 66.29 7.21 -12.23
N ARG A 259 66.15 8.19 -11.33
CA ARG A 259 67.05 9.34 -11.22
C ARG A 259 68.46 8.90 -10.81
N ALA A 260 68.59 8.11 -9.75
CA ALA A 260 69.88 7.60 -9.30
C ALA A 260 70.61 6.79 -10.39
N ILE A 261 69.89 5.97 -11.16
CA ILE A 261 70.45 5.24 -12.30
C ILE A 261 70.84 6.20 -13.42
N LYS A 262 70.02 7.21 -13.74
CA LYS A 262 70.37 8.23 -14.75
C LYS A 262 71.61 9.02 -14.34
N ASP A 263 71.67 9.48 -13.09
CA ASP A 263 72.78 10.24 -12.54
C ASP A 263 74.06 9.37 -12.48
N HIS A 264 73.94 8.11 -12.06
CA HIS A 264 75.05 7.15 -12.10
C HIS A 264 75.52 6.87 -13.53
N ASN A 265 74.61 6.67 -14.49
CA ASN A 265 74.96 6.46 -15.88
C ASN A 265 75.61 7.71 -16.50
N GLN A 266 75.18 8.91 -16.11
CA GLN A 266 75.83 10.16 -16.51
C GLN A 266 77.23 10.23 -15.91
N SER A 267 77.38 10.02 -14.60
CA SER A 267 78.69 9.98 -13.93
C SER A 267 79.64 8.95 -14.52
N VAL A 268 79.17 7.74 -14.84
CA VAL A 268 79.98 6.69 -15.49
C VAL A 268 80.35 7.10 -16.90
N ARG A 269 79.45 7.73 -17.66
CA ARG A 269 79.79 8.28 -18.98
C ARG A 269 80.86 9.35 -18.85
N ASP A 270 80.67 10.32 -17.96
CA ASP A 270 81.64 11.40 -17.72
C ASP A 270 83.00 10.85 -17.28
N ALA A 271 83.04 9.83 -16.42
CA ALA A 271 84.29 9.18 -16.01
C ALA A 271 84.95 8.33 -17.12
N LEU A 272 84.18 7.82 -18.08
CA LEU A 272 84.68 7.06 -19.23
C LEU A 272 84.90 7.93 -20.47
N LYS A 273 84.69 9.25 -20.39
CA LYS A 273 84.98 10.15 -21.49
C LYS A 273 86.49 10.16 -21.74
N THR A 274 86.85 9.88 -22.98
CA THR A 274 88.23 9.95 -23.46
C THR A 274 88.63 11.41 -23.69
N PRO A 275 89.93 11.76 -23.64
CA PRO A 275 90.42 13.13 -23.86
C PRO A 275 89.93 13.78 -25.17
N ASP A 276 89.57 12.98 -26.17
CA ASP A 276 89.01 13.45 -27.44
C ASP A 276 87.57 14.00 -27.35
N GLN A 277 86.88 13.83 -26.22
CA GLN A 277 85.46 14.15 -26.05
C GLN A 277 85.16 15.15 -24.92
N ASP A 278 86.16 15.55 -24.13
CA ASP A 278 86.06 16.60 -23.11
C ASP A 278 87.26 17.56 -23.24
N GLU A 279 86.99 18.81 -23.68
CA GLU A 279 88.00 19.86 -23.87
C GLU A 279 88.70 20.23 -22.54
N GLU A 280 87.95 20.29 -21.43
CA GLU A 280 88.52 20.60 -20.11
C GLU A 280 89.46 19.49 -19.60
N LEU A 281 89.17 18.22 -19.91
CA LEU A 281 90.03 17.09 -19.57
C LEU A 281 91.29 17.10 -20.43
N ALA A 282 91.16 17.40 -21.72
CA ALA A 282 92.28 17.58 -22.63
C ALA A 282 93.19 18.72 -22.16
N ASP A 283 92.62 19.88 -21.82
CA ASP A 283 93.37 21.04 -21.32
C ASP A 283 94.13 20.69 -20.03
N SER A 284 93.49 20.01 -19.08
CA SER A 284 94.17 19.58 -17.84
C SER A 284 95.30 18.58 -18.07
N LEU A 285 95.16 17.67 -19.05
CA LEU A 285 96.21 16.73 -19.45
C LEU A 285 97.34 17.44 -20.20
N THR A 286 97.03 18.44 -21.02
CA THR A 286 98.05 19.27 -21.67
C THR A 286 98.83 20.11 -20.66
N GLU A 287 98.17 20.67 -19.64
CA GLU A 287 98.85 21.36 -18.53
C GLU A 287 99.71 20.40 -17.69
N GLN A 288 99.27 19.17 -17.44
CA GLN A 288 100.10 18.13 -16.81
C GLN A 288 101.31 17.73 -17.67
N LEU A 289 101.13 17.59 -18.98
CA LEU A 289 102.22 17.31 -19.93
C LEU A 289 103.22 18.48 -20.03
N LEU A 290 102.73 19.71 -20.02
CA LEU A 290 103.55 20.93 -20.04
C LEU A 290 104.31 21.14 -18.72
N SER A 291 103.72 20.75 -17.58
CA SER A 291 104.36 20.87 -16.26
C SER A 291 105.32 19.73 -15.93
N GLN A 292 105.14 18.51 -16.46
CA GLN A 292 106.04 17.36 -16.25
C GLN A 292 107.19 17.25 -17.28
N GLY A 293 107.57 18.36 -17.90
CA GLY A 293 108.49 18.47 -19.03
C GLY A 293 109.59 17.39 -19.15
N ASN A 294 109.37 16.43 -20.06
CA ASN A 294 110.40 15.82 -20.90
C ASN A 294 109.73 15.12 -22.12
N LEU A 295 109.60 15.84 -23.23
CA LEU A 295 109.07 15.35 -24.50
C LEU A 295 110.21 14.83 -25.38
N THR A 296 110.28 13.52 -25.61
CA THR A 296 111.11 12.92 -26.66
C THR A 296 110.22 12.51 -27.83
N LEU A 297 110.35 13.23 -28.95
CA LEU A 297 109.66 12.97 -30.21
C LEU A 297 110.72 12.58 -31.25
N GLY A 298 110.82 11.28 -31.56
CA GLY A 298 111.76 10.75 -32.55
C GLY A 298 111.14 9.59 -33.31
N GLY A 299 110.89 9.79 -34.61
CA GLY A 299 110.43 8.75 -35.52
C GLY A 299 111.59 8.03 -36.21
N SER A 300 111.38 6.77 -36.62
CA SER A 300 111.96 6.20 -37.84
C SER A 300 111.26 4.89 -38.24
N MET A 301 111.32 4.62 -39.54
CA MET A 301 110.62 3.63 -40.35
C MET A 301 110.95 2.15 -40.03
N SER A 302 110.05 1.24 -40.45
CA SER A 302 110.28 0.06 -41.34
C SER A 302 109.68 -1.27 -40.83
N GLY A 303 108.93 -1.96 -41.71
CA GLY A 303 109.01 -3.43 -41.83
C GLY A 303 107.88 -4.30 -41.25
N ASP A 304 106.90 -4.58 -42.12
CA ASP A 304 106.16 -5.83 -42.40
C ASP A 304 105.77 -6.90 -41.33
N ALA A 305 104.56 -7.41 -41.60
CA ALA A 305 104.08 -8.80 -41.55
C ALA A 305 103.38 -9.38 -40.30
N GLU A 306 102.10 -9.72 -40.56
CA GLU A 306 101.26 -10.80 -40.02
C GLU A 306 100.59 -10.70 -38.64
N GLY A 307 99.29 -11.04 -38.64
CA GLY A 307 98.59 -11.57 -37.47
C GLY A 307 97.19 -11.01 -37.19
N SER A 308 96.18 -11.35 -38.00
CA SER A 308 94.78 -11.38 -37.52
C SER A 308 94.62 -12.50 -36.47
N PRO A 309 93.71 -12.37 -35.49
CA PRO A 309 92.38 -12.95 -35.70
C PRO A 309 91.20 -12.12 -35.17
N VAL A 310 90.13 -12.11 -35.99
CA VAL A 310 88.74 -12.38 -35.61
C VAL A 310 87.94 -11.21 -35.03
N ALA A 311 87.28 -10.51 -35.94
CA ALA A 311 85.97 -9.91 -35.72
C ALA A 311 84.92 -11.02 -35.51
N LYS A 312 84.17 -10.95 -34.41
CA LYS A 312 82.94 -11.74 -34.22
C LYS A 312 81.75 -10.87 -34.59
N GLU A 313 81.26 -11.06 -35.81
CA GLU A 313 79.87 -10.80 -36.17
C GLU A 313 78.99 -11.89 -35.54
N GLU A 314 78.01 -11.49 -34.72
CA GLU A 314 76.86 -12.35 -34.41
C GLU A 314 75.61 -11.85 -35.14
N LYS A 315 74.97 -12.81 -35.80
CA LYS A 315 73.91 -12.70 -36.80
C LYS A 315 72.54 -12.32 -36.20
N PRO A 316 71.61 -11.83 -37.06
CA PRO A 316 70.26 -11.47 -36.65
C PRO A 316 69.39 -12.71 -36.43
N SER A 317 68.63 -12.75 -35.32
CA SER A 317 67.62 -13.79 -35.08
C SER A 317 66.23 -13.34 -35.57
N SER A 318 65.56 -14.29 -36.22
CA SER A 318 64.29 -14.12 -36.90
C SER A 318 63.06 -14.23 -35.98
N ARG A 319 62.07 -13.36 -36.23
CA ARG A 319 60.60 -13.53 -36.12
C ARG A 319 59.97 -14.11 -34.83
N LYS A 320 59.03 -13.35 -34.24
CA LYS A 320 57.61 -13.76 -34.21
C LYS A 320 56.62 -12.61 -33.96
N ARG A 321 55.50 -12.75 -34.66
CA ARG A 321 54.34 -11.85 -34.75
C ARG A 321 53.53 -11.74 -33.46
N VAL A 322 52.90 -10.57 -33.35
CA VAL A 322 51.70 -10.22 -32.56
C VAL A 322 50.65 -11.35 -32.52
N ARG A 323 50.09 -11.59 -31.33
CA ARG A 323 48.77 -12.21 -31.14
C ARG A 323 47.94 -11.34 -30.17
N LYS A 324 46.91 -10.67 -30.70
CA LYS A 324 45.72 -10.27 -29.92
C LYS A 324 44.83 -11.50 -29.72
N PRO A 325 44.28 -11.78 -28.54
CA PRO A 325 43.09 -12.60 -28.43
C PRO A 325 41.84 -11.76 -28.77
N LYS A 326 40.99 -12.36 -29.62
CA LYS A 326 39.65 -11.89 -29.97
C LYS A 326 38.74 -11.86 -28.74
N SER A 327 37.84 -10.89 -28.73
CA SER A 327 36.62 -10.88 -27.94
C SER A 327 35.76 -12.10 -28.23
N PHE A 328 35.26 -12.73 -27.17
CA PHE A 328 34.21 -13.74 -27.21
C PHE A 328 32.87 -13.01 -27.20
N ARG A 329 32.11 -13.05 -28.30
CA ARG A 329 30.68 -12.73 -28.32
C ARG A 329 29.94 -14.07 -28.27
N GLY A 330 29.35 -14.36 -27.11
CA GLY A 330 28.37 -15.43 -26.95
C GLY A 330 27.06 -15.06 -27.62
N ARG A 331 26.44 -16.08 -28.21
CA ARG A 331 25.08 -16.09 -28.73
C ARG A 331 24.12 -16.46 -27.61
#